data_AF-A0A2M8NFH1-F1
#
_entry.id   AF-A0A2M8NFH1-F1
#
_cell.length_a   1.000
_cell.length_b   1.000
_cell.length_c   1.000
_cell.angle_alpha   90.00
_cell.angle_beta   90.00
_cell.angle_gamma   90.00
#
_symmetry.space_group_name_H-M   'P 1'
#
loop_
_entity.id
_entity.type
_entity.pdbx_description
1 polymer ?
#
loop_
_entity_poly.entity_id
_entity_poly.type
_entity_poly.pdbx_seq_one_letter_code
_entity_poly.pdbx_strand_id
1 'polypeptide(L)' 'MATILIVEDTPALREAWSEALTLSGHQVQAARTGAEALASIAQSAPDVLL' A
#
# COMPACT_ATOMS: atom_id res chain seq x y z
N MET A 1 -7.40 9.20 -9.17
CA MET A 1 -7.24 8.95 -7.73
C MET A 1 -7.71 7.53 -7.47
N ALA A 2 -6.84 6.70 -6.89
CA ALA A 2 -7.12 5.29 -6.58
C ALA A 2 -6.55 4.98 -5.19
N THR A 3 -7.11 3.98 -4.52
CA THR A 3 -6.60 3.43 -3.26
C THR A 3 -5.66 2.28 -3.56
N ILE A 4 -4.39 2.44 -3.20
CA ILE A 4 -3.31 1.49 -3.48
C ILE A 4 -2.86 0.88 -2.16
N LEU A 5 -2.81 -0.46 -2.09
CA LEU A 5 -2.17 -1.18 -1.00
C LEU A 5 -0.82 -1.70 -1.48
N ILE A 6 0.26 -1.30 -0.80
CA ILE A 6 1.63 -1.77 -1.06
C ILE A 6 2.01 -2.83 -0.03
N VAL A 7 2.53 -3.97 -0.48
CA VAL A 7 3.05 -5.05 0.37
C VAL A 7 4.55 -5.18 0.14
N GLU A 8 5.32 -4.56 1.02
CA GLU A 8 6.77 -4.48 0.89
C GLU A 8 7.41 -4.76 2.26
N ASP A 9 8.43 -5.61 2.34
CA ASP A 9 9.07 -5.96 3.62
C ASP A 9 10.22 -5.01 3.98
N THR A 10 10.82 -4.37 2.98
CA THR A 10 11.93 -3.43 3.13
C THR A 10 11.42 -2.03 3.49
N PRO A 11 11.72 -1.50 4.70
CA PRO A 11 11.16 -0.22 5.17
C PRO A 11 11.45 0.96 4.23
N ALA A 12 12.71 1.10 3.77
CA ALA A 12 13.10 2.21 2.91
C ALA A 12 12.39 2.20 1.55
N LEU A 13 12.18 1.00 0.97
CA LEU A 13 11.50 0.88 -0.32
C LEU A 13 10.00 1.17 -0.19
N ARG A 14 9.38 0.64 0.87
CA ARG A 14 7.97 0.91 1.21
C ARG A 14 7.70 2.41 1.38
N GLU A 15 8.56 3.12 2.11
CA GLU A 15 8.44 4.56 2.31
C GLU A 15 8.58 5.31 1.00
N ALA A 16 9.62 5.02 0.21
CA ALA A 16 9.86 5.65 -1.08
C ALA A 16 8.68 5.48 -2.06
N TRP A 17 8.12 4.27 -2.15
CA TRP A 17 6.95 4.01 -3.01
C TRP A 17 5.68 4.68 -2.48
N SER A 18 5.47 4.65 -1.16
CA SER A 18 4.30 5.28 -0.54
C SER A 18 4.29 6.77 -0.80
N GLU A 19 5.45 7.42 -0.66
CA GLU A 19 5.60 8.85 -0.90
C GLU A 19 5.40 9.19 -2.38
N ALA A 20 6.04 8.46 -3.30
CA ALA A 20 5.91 8.70 -4.74
C ALA A 20 4.46 8.55 -5.25
N LEU A 21 3.75 7.51 -4.80
CA LEU A 21 2.36 7.27 -5.20
C LEU A 21 1.39 8.28 -4.56
N THR A 22 1.65 8.68 -3.31
CA THR A 22 0.88 9.75 -2.64
C THR A 22 1.06 11.08 -3.37
N LEU A 23 2.30 11.44 -3.73
CA LEU A 23 2.61 12.64 -4.52
C LEU A 23 1.95 12.63 -5.91
N SER A 24 1.71 11.44 -6.47
CA SER A 24 0.96 11.26 -7.71
C SER A 24 -0.56 11.39 -7.54
N GLY A 25 -1.05 11.66 -6.33
CA GLY A 25 -2.47 11.89 -6.04
C GLY A 25 -3.28 10.62 -5.74
N HIS A 26 -2.62 9.54 -5.33
CA HIS A 26 -3.28 8.32 -4.86
C HIS A 26 -3.42 8.30 -3.33
N GLN A 27 -4.37 7.51 -2.82
CA GLN A 27 -4.40 7.16 -1.40
C GLN A 27 -3.61 5.88 -1.23
N VAL A 28 -2.61 5.89 -0.34
CA VAL A 28 -1.71 4.75 -0.18
C VAL A 28 -1.86 4.16 1.22
N GLN A 29 -2.01 2.84 1.26
CA GLN A 29 -1.90 2.01 2.44
C GLN A 29 -0.68 1.10 2.27
N ALA A 30 0.01 0.77 3.36
CA ALA A 30 1.19 -0.08 3.31
C ALA A 30 1.12 -1.21 4.33
N ALA A 31 1.55 -2.40 3.92
CA ALA A 31 1.67 -3.60 4.73
C ALA A 31 3.10 -4.15 4.66
N ARG A 32 3.60 -4.71 5.75
CA ARG A 32 4.94 -5.32 5.87
C ARG A 32 4.97 -6.78 5.47
N THR A 33 3.80 -7.41 5.46
CA THR A 33 3.65 -8.85 5.21
C THR A 33 2.34 -9.12 4.48
N GLY A 34 2.24 -10.28 3.84
CA GLY A 34 0.99 -10.73 3.24
C GLY A 34 -0.15 -10.87 4.25
N ALA A 35 0.15 -11.23 5.51
CA ALA A 35 -0.88 -11.35 6.56
C ALA A 35 -1.49 -9.98 6.91
N GLU A 36 -0.67 -8.94 7.05
CA GLU A 36 -1.13 -7.57 7.25
C GLU A 36 -1.94 -7.08 6.04
N ALA A 37 -1.50 -7.40 4.82
CA ALA A 37 -2.19 -7.03 3.59
C ALA A 37 -3.59 -7.67 3.50
N LEU A 38 -3.69 -8.98 3.77
CA LEU A 38 -4.97 -9.69 3.78
C LEU A 38 -5.92 -9.14 4.85
N ALA A 39 -5.40 -8.81 6.03
CA ALA A 39 -6.19 -8.17 7.09
C ALA A 39 -6.70 -6.77 6.68
N SER A 40 -5.92 -6.01 5.90
CA SER A 40 -6.33 -4.73 5.34
C SER A 40 -7.41 -4.89 4.27
N ILE A 41 -7.22 -5.82 3.33
CA ILE A 41 -8.18 -6.12 2.23
C ILE A 41 -9.53 -6.57 2.79
N ALA A 42 -9.54 -7.33 3.90
CA ALA A 42 -10.76 -7.76 4.57
C ALA A 42 -11.58 -6.60 5.15
N GLN A 43 -10.94 -5.47 5.47
CA GLN A 43 -11.61 -4.27 5.98
C GLN A 43 -12.06 -3.35 4.83
N SER A 44 -11.23 -3.21 3.80
CA SER A 44 -11.52 -2.41 2.61
C SER A 44 -10.72 -2.92 1.41
N ALA A 45 -11.40 -3.16 0.29
CA ALA A 45 -10.73 -3.57 -0.94
C ALA A 45 -10.00 -2.37 -1.59
N PRO A 46 -8.70 -2.49 -1.92
CA PRO A 46 -7.99 -1.49 -2.70
C PRO A 46 -8.35 -1.61 -4.20
N ASP A 47 -8.11 -0.55 -4.96
CA ASP A 47 -8.22 -0.56 -6.42
C ASP A 47 -7.03 -1.29 -7.07
N VAL A 48 -5.86 -1.21 -6.42
CA VAL A 48 -4.60 -1.81 -6.87
C VAL A 48 -3.85 -2.39 -5.67
N LEU A 49 -3.33 -3.60 -5.83
CA LEU A 49 -2.39 -4.24 -4.89
C LEU A 49 -1.01 -4.33 -5.55
N LEU A 50 0.01 -3.79 -4.89
CA LEU A 50 1.41 -3.82 -5.32
C LEU A 50 2.28 -4.58 -4.33
#